data_AF-A0A8H7GYG4-F1
#
_entry.id   AF-A0A8H7GYG4-F1
#
_cell.length_a   1.000
_cell.length_b   1.000
_cell.length_c   1.000
_cell.angle_alpha   90.00
_cell.angle_beta   90.00
_cell.angle_gamma   90.00
#
_symmetry.space_group_name_H-M   'P 1'
#
loop_
_entity.id
_entity.type
_entity.pdbx_description
1 polymer ?
#
loop_
_entity_poly.entity_id
_entity_poly.type
_entity_poly.pdbx_seq_one_letter_code
_entity_poly.pdbx_strand_id
1 'polypeptide(L)'
;MDLLVAAKKDKEEQAREHQNFINDAASTERNIRDNLELRHTEQQLHEQQEALAEMDIANAEQEKELYQEKSREIRAEISALNEQHYGKVGEVKQIRDQIQLLQKELATDFKDTNLLVSTDLQTYLQALDNAIMKYHSMKMDEINRILRELWTQTYRGTDIDGIEIKCDVTNQTRGRSYNYRVVMYKKASELDMRGRCSAGQKVLTSILIRLALAECFGLNCGMIALDEPTTNLDVENAESLANALSNIIEFRKSQKNFQLIVITHDEKFLNHINGGRFVDNFYRIERDENQHSIIKSLPIHVMQGE
;
A
#
# COMPACT_ATOMS: atom_id res chain seq x y z
N MET A 1 -11.43 120.62 -106.69
CA MET A 1 -11.47 119.84 -107.95
C MET A 1 -11.09 118.39 -107.67
N ASP A 2 -11.67 117.80 -106.65
CA ASP A 2 -13.04 117.24 -106.64
C ASP A 2 -13.09 115.80 -107.17
N LEU A 3 -12.08 115.36 -107.91
CA LEU A 3 -11.96 113.95 -108.36
C LEU A 3 -11.31 113.03 -107.30
N LEU A 4 -10.35 113.55 -106.51
CA LEU A 4 -9.64 112.76 -105.48
C LEU A 4 -10.45 112.53 -104.19
N VAL A 5 -11.39 113.42 -103.86
CA VAL A 5 -12.27 113.29 -102.69
C VAL A 5 -13.47 112.37 -102.97
N ALA A 6 -13.97 112.36 -104.21
CA ALA A 6 -15.03 111.44 -104.64
C ALA A 6 -14.54 109.97 -104.64
N ALA A 7 -13.32 109.71 -105.15
CA ALA A 7 -12.76 108.35 -105.20
C ALA A 7 -12.49 107.73 -103.82
N LYS A 8 -12.22 108.55 -102.79
CA LYS A 8 -12.04 108.06 -101.41
C LYS A 8 -13.37 107.66 -100.77
N LYS A 9 -14.43 108.42 -101.04
CA LYS A 9 -15.77 108.16 -100.50
C LYS A 9 -16.38 106.88 -101.06
N ASP A 10 -16.16 106.62 -102.35
CA ASP A 10 -16.64 105.42 -103.04
C ASP A 10 -15.96 104.13 -102.51
N LYS A 11 -14.66 104.20 -102.20
CA LYS A 11 -13.93 103.08 -101.58
C LYS A 11 -14.33 102.83 -100.11
N GLU A 12 -14.69 103.87 -99.36
CA GLU A 12 -15.19 103.71 -97.99
C GLU A 12 -16.59 103.08 -97.95
N GLU A 13 -17.42 103.34 -98.98
CA GLU A 13 -18.76 102.74 -99.11
C GLU A 13 -18.68 101.25 -99.49
N GLN A 14 -17.81 100.88 -100.44
CA GLN A 14 -17.54 99.47 -100.79
C GLN A 14 -16.96 98.67 -99.61
N ALA A 15 -16.09 99.27 -98.79
CA ALA A 15 -15.55 98.61 -97.61
C ALA A 15 -16.65 98.31 -96.56
N ARG A 16 -17.66 99.17 -96.46
CA ARG A 16 -18.78 98.99 -95.52
C ARG A 16 -19.74 97.89 -95.96
N GLU A 17 -20.00 97.77 -97.26
CA GLU A 17 -20.82 96.67 -97.79
C GLU A 17 -20.15 95.30 -97.59
N HIS A 18 -18.85 95.18 -97.84
CA HIS A 18 -18.12 93.94 -97.61
C HIS A 18 -18.09 93.55 -96.13
N GLN A 19 -17.98 94.50 -95.21
CA GLN A 19 -18.02 94.22 -93.77
C GLN A 19 -19.40 93.69 -93.32
N ASN A 20 -20.49 94.23 -93.86
CA ASN A 20 -21.83 93.75 -93.55
C ASN A 20 -22.07 92.33 -94.06
N PHE A 21 -21.58 92.01 -95.26
CA PHE A 21 -21.69 90.65 -95.82
C PHE A 21 -20.92 89.61 -94.99
N ILE A 22 -19.72 89.96 -94.51
CA ILE A 22 -18.92 89.09 -93.63
C ILE A 22 -19.65 88.81 -92.31
N ASN A 23 -20.29 89.82 -91.73
CA ASN A 23 -21.03 89.64 -90.47
C ASN A 23 -22.27 88.74 -90.66
N ASP A 24 -22.98 88.87 -91.78
CA ASP A 24 -24.16 88.06 -92.09
C ASP A 24 -23.78 86.59 -92.38
N ALA A 25 -22.67 86.38 -93.07
CA ALA A 25 -22.10 85.05 -93.28
C ALA A 25 -21.67 84.38 -91.96
N ALA A 26 -21.02 85.14 -91.06
CA ALA A 26 -20.62 84.64 -89.74
C ALA A 26 -21.81 84.28 -88.83
N SER A 27 -22.90 85.04 -88.91
CA SER A 27 -24.16 84.74 -88.20
C SER A 27 -24.79 83.44 -88.71
N THR A 28 -24.79 83.25 -90.03
CA THR A 28 -25.35 82.05 -90.68
C THR A 28 -24.53 80.80 -90.36
N GLU A 29 -23.19 80.90 -90.34
CA GLU A 29 -22.32 79.79 -89.95
C GLU A 29 -22.60 79.33 -88.50
N ARG A 30 -22.79 80.27 -87.57
CA ARG A 30 -23.11 79.97 -86.18
C ARG A 30 -24.45 79.24 -86.05
N ASN A 31 -25.49 79.72 -86.73
CA ASN A 31 -26.80 79.06 -86.74
C ASN A 31 -26.75 77.62 -87.29
N ILE A 32 -25.91 77.36 -88.29
CA ILE A 32 -25.74 76.01 -88.84
C ILE A 32 -25.03 75.11 -87.84
N ARG A 33 -24.00 75.62 -87.15
CA ARG A 33 -23.28 74.86 -86.11
C ARG A 33 -24.18 74.47 -84.96
N ASP A 34 -24.98 75.41 -84.46
CA ASP A 34 -25.90 75.17 -83.33
C ASP A 34 -26.98 74.14 -83.71
N ASN A 35 -27.48 74.15 -84.96
CA ASN A 35 -28.43 73.13 -85.45
C ASN A 35 -27.80 71.73 -85.58
N LEU A 36 -26.52 71.64 -85.94
CA LEU A 36 -25.81 70.36 -86.01
C LEU A 36 -25.60 69.78 -84.61
N GLU A 37 -25.23 70.60 -83.63
CA GLU A 37 -25.12 70.18 -82.24
C GLU A 37 -26.47 69.72 -81.67
N LEU A 38 -27.55 70.47 -81.93
CA LEU A 38 -28.89 70.08 -81.48
C LEU A 38 -29.26 68.67 -81.95
N ARG A 39 -29.11 68.39 -83.25
CA ARG A 39 -29.42 67.08 -83.83
C ARG A 39 -28.56 65.95 -83.27
N HIS A 40 -27.27 66.21 -83.05
CA HIS A 40 -26.39 65.21 -82.44
C HIS A 40 -26.83 64.88 -81.01
N THR A 41 -27.23 65.89 -80.24
CA THR A 41 -27.67 65.71 -78.86
C THR A 41 -29.01 64.98 -78.78
N GLU A 42 -29.96 65.28 -79.69
CA GLU A 42 -31.23 64.55 -79.79
C GLU A 42 -31.04 63.06 -80.09
N GLN A 43 -30.07 62.74 -80.95
CA GLN A 43 -29.76 61.36 -81.31
C GLN A 43 -29.18 60.57 -80.12
N GLN A 44 -28.27 61.18 -79.35
CA GLN A 44 -27.74 60.57 -78.12
C GLN A 44 -28.81 60.35 -77.05
N LEU A 45 -29.75 61.30 -76.91
CA LEU A 45 -30.87 61.16 -75.97
C LEU A 45 -31.74 59.96 -76.34
N HIS A 46 -32.01 59.76 -77.64
CA HIS A 46 -32.82 58.65 -78.12
C HIS A 46 -32.14 57.30 -77.85
N GLU A 47 -30.85 57.17 -78.16
CA GLU A 47 -30.07 55.96 -77.87
C GLU A 47 -30.07 55.61 -76.37
N GLN A 48 -29.93 56.61 -75.49
CA GLN A 48 -29.98 56.38 -74.04
C GLN A 48 -31.38 55.99 -73.54
N GLN A 49 -32.44 56.51 -74.15
CA GLN A 49 -33.81 56.15 -73.78
C GLN A 49 -34.16 54.71 -74.17
N GLU A 50 -33.70 54.24 -75.34
CA GLU A 50 -33.87 52.84 -75.74
C GLU A 50 -33.11 51.88 -74.82
N ALA A 51 -31.86 52.21 -74.48
CA ALA A 51 -31.05 51.40 -73.56
C ALA A 51 -31.66 51.28 -72.14
N LEU A 52 -32.36 52.31 -71.67
CA LEU A 52 -33.07 52.29 -70.39
C LEU A 52 -34.36 51.46 -70.45
N ALA A 53 -35.04 51.44 -71.60
CA ALA A 53 -36.26 50.66 -71.80
C ALA A 53 -35.99 49.15 -71.92
N GLU A 54 -34.82 48.75 -72.43
CA GLU A 54 -34.39 47.33 -72.47
C GLU A 54 -34.03 46.77 -71.08
N MET A 55 -33.73 47.61 -70.09
CA MET A 55 -33.44 47.15 -68.73
C MET A 55 -34.71 46.79 -67.98
N ASP A 56 -34.99 45.49 -67.86
CA ASP A 56 -36.14 44.95 -67.14
C ASP A 56 -35.91 44.92 -65.61
N ILE A 57 -36.03 46.09 -65.00
CA ILE A 57 -35.77 46.34 -63.56
C ILE A 57 -36.66 45.47 -62.66
N ALA A 58 -37.88 45.16 -63.09
CA ALA A 58 -38.85 44.41 -62.29
C ALA A 58 -38.44 42.95 -62.05
N ASN A 59 -37.89 42.29 -63.07
CA ASN A 59 -37.40 40.91 -62.94
C ASN A 59 -36.15 40.83 -62.03
N ALA A 60 -35.26 41.82 -62.11
CA ALA A 60 -34.07 41.88 -61.26
C ALA A 60 -34.41 42.07 -59.77
N GLU A 61 -35.49 42.80 -59.45
CA GLU A 61 -35.95 42.96 -58.07
C GLU A 61 -36.55 41.67 -57.49
N GLN A 62 -37.35 40.93 -58.28
CA GLN A 62 -37.92 39.65 -57.85
C GLN A 62 -36.86 38.58 -57.59
N GLU A 63 -35.86 38.46 -58.48
CA GLU A 63 -34.77 37.51 -58.27
C GLU A 63 -33.96 37.86 -57.00
N LYS A 64 -33.68 39.14 -56.78
CA LYS A 64 -32.98 39.62 -55.58
C LYS A 64 -33.74 39.24 -54.30
N GLU A 65 -35.06 39.37 -54.27
CA GLU A 65 -35.88 39.01 -53.12
C GLU A 65 -35.83 37.50 -52.83
N LEU A 66 -35.96 36.67 -53.87
CA LEU A 66 -35.88 35.21 -53.77
C LEU A 66 -34.51 34.73 -53.25
N TYR A 67 -33.41 35.34 -53.73
CA TYR A 67 -32.07 35.04 -53.24
C TYR A 67 -31.86 35.48 -51.78
N GLN A 68 -32.49 36.58 -51.36
CA GLN A 68 -32.41 37.05 -49.98
C GLN A 68 -33.14 36.11 -49.02
N GLU A 69 -34.30 35.58 -49.39
CA GLU A 69 -35.04 34.59 -48.60
C GLU A 69 -34.26 33.29 -48.44
N LYS A 70 -33.80 32.68 -49.54
CA LYS A 70 -32.96 31.46 -49.50
C LYS A 70 -31.69 31.66 -48.68
N SER A 71 -31.06 32.84 -48.78
CA SER A 71 -29.88 33.17 -47.99
C SER A 71 -30.20 33.30 -46.50
N ARG A 72 -31.40 33.78 -46.12
CA ARG A 72 -31.85 33.80 -44.72
C ARG A 72 -32.08 32.39 -44.19
N GLU A 73 -32.73 31.51 -44.96
CA GLU A 73 -32.97 30.11 -44.57
C GLU A 73 -31.67 29.36 -44.33
N ILE A 74 -30.72 29.43 -45.28
CA ILE A 74 -29.41 28.77 -45.15
C ILE A 74 -28.64 29.33 -43.95
N ARG A 75 -28.69 30.65 -43.70
CA ARG A 75 -28.05 31.25 -42.51
C ARG A 75 -28.67 30.76 -41.21
N ALA A 76 -30.00 30.57 -41.17
CA ALA A 76 -30.68 30.03 -39.99
C ALA A 76 -30.26 28.58 -39.72
N GLU A 77 -30.19 27.75 -40.77
CA GLU A 77 -29.74 26.36 -40.67
C GLU A 77 -28.28 26.26 -40.22
N ILE A 78 -27.39 27.09 -40.78
CA ILE A 78 -25.98 27.18 -40.35
C ILE A 78 -25.89 27.60 -38.86
N SER A 79 -26.71 28.56 -38.43
CA SER A 79 -26.72 29.00 -37.04
C SER A 79 -27.14 27.87 -36.10
N ALA A 80 -28.20 27.12 -36.44
CA ALA A 80 -28.68 26.00 -35.64
C ALA A 80 -27.65 24.86 -35.57
N LEU A 81 -27.02 24.53 -36.70
CA LEU A 81 -26.00 23.49 -36.76
C LEU A 81 -24.75 23.88 -35.95
N ASN A 82 -24.35 25.15 -36.01
CA ASN A 82 -23.24 25.67 -35.22
C ASN A 82 -23.52 25.60 -33.72
N GLU A 83 -24.73 25.95 -33.28
CA GLU A 83 -25.13 25.85 -31.87
C GLU A 83 -25.02 24.40 -31.36
N GLN A 84 -25.52 23.44 -32.14
CA GLN A 84 -25.37 22.02 -31.82
C GLN A 84 -23.91 21.58 -31.77
N HIS A 85 -23.10 22.01 -32.75
CA HIS A 85 -21.68 21.68 -32.80
C HIS A 85 -20.93 22.24 -31.59
N TYR A 86 -21.14 23.51 -31.24
CA TYR A 86 -20.50 24.11 -30.06
C TYR A 86 -20.95 23.46 -28.75
N GLY A 87 -22.23 23.08 -28.64
CA GLY A 87 -22.75 22.30 -27.51
C GLY A 87 -22.05 20.94 -27.37
N LYS A 88 -21.95 20.18 -28.46
CA LYS A 88 -21.27 18.87 -28.48
C LYS A 88 -19.77 18.97 -28.23
N VAL A 89 -19.10 19.99 -28.76
CA VAL A 89 -17.68 20.25 -28.46
C VAL A 89 -17.48 20.55 -26.98
N GLY A 90 -18.39 21.28 -26.34
CA GLY A 90 -18.40 21.51 -24.89
C GLY A 90 -18.52 20.21 -24.09
N GLU A 91 -19.50 19.35 -24.43
CA GLU A 91 -19.70 18.04 -23.80
C GLU A 91 -18.46 17.15 -23.93
N VAL A 92 -17.87 17.06 -25.14
CA VAL A 92 -16.66 16.25 -25.39
C VAL A 92 -15.49 16.76 -24.56
N LYS A 93 -15.33 18.07 -24.43
CA LYS A 93 -14.28 18.66 -23.59
C LYS A 93 -14.49 18.30 -22.12
N GLN A 94 -15.71 18.43 -21.60
CA GLN A 94 -16.03 18.10 -20.22
C GLN A 94 -15.78 16.62 -19.90
N ILE A 95 -16.19 15.71 -20.78
CA ILE A 95 -15.94 14.26 -20.61
C ILE A 95 -14.44 13.97 -20.64
N ARG A 96 -13.70 14.61 -21.56
CA ARG A 96 -12.25 14.43 -21.64
C ARG A 96 -11.54 14.90 -20.36
N ASP A 97 -11.96 16.03 -19.80
CA ASP A 97 -11.41 16.57 -18.56
C ASP A 97 -11.74 15.64 -17.37
N GLN A 98 -12.96 15.07 -17.31
CA GLN A 98 -13.32 14.06 -16.29
C GLN A 98 -12.50 12.78 -16.41
N ILE A 99 -12.28 12.26 -17.63
CA ILE A 99 -11.45 11.07 -17.85
C ILE A 99 -10.02 11.32 -17.36
N GLN A 100 -9.45 12.49 -17.65
CA GLN A 100 -8.11 12.84 -17.18
C GLN A 100 -8.02 12.92 -15.66
N LEU A 101 -9.04 13.49 -15.00
CA LEU A 101 -9.10 13.54 -13.53
C LEU A 101 -9.17 12.13 -12.94
N LEU A 102 -10.09 11.29 -13.42
CA LEU A 102 -10.26 9.91 -12.95
C LEU A 102 -9.02 9.05 -13.19
N GLN A 103 -8.34 9.23 -14.34
CA GLN A 103 -7.08 8.54 -14.62
C GLN A 103 -5.97 8.96 -13.65
N LYS A 104 -5.94 10.24 -13.27
CA LYS A 104 -4.98 10.76 -12.30
C LYS A 104 -5.26 10.21 -10.90
N GLU A 105 -6.51 10.22 -10.44
CA GLU A 105 -6.93 9.65 -9.16
C GLU A 105 -6.67 8.14 -9.08
N LEU A 106 -6.98 7.39 -10.14
CA LEU A 106 -6.70 5.95 -10.21
C LEU A 106 -5.20 5.66 -10.10
N ALA A 107 -4.36 6.49 -10.73
CA ALA A 107 -2.91 6.31 -10.72
C ALA A 107 -2.28 6.65 -9.35
N THR A 108 -2.81 7.62 -8.61
CA THR A 108 -2.31 7.99 -7.29
C THR A 108 -2.83 7.03 -6.22
N ASP A 109 -4.14 6.77 -6.19
CA ASP A 109 -4.76 6.21 -5.00
C ASP A 109 -4.66 4.68 -4.93
N PHE A 110 -4.73 3.99 -6.07
CA PHE A 110 -4.71 2.52 -6.12
C PHE A 110 -3.32 1.89 -6.24
N LYS A 111 -2.36 2.63 -6.79
CA LYS A 111 -0.98 2.15 -6.89
C LYS A 111 -0.28 2.19 -5.54
N ASP A 112 -0.53 3.24 -4.77
CA ASP A 112 0.08 3.44 -3.46
C ASP A 112 -0.56 2.53 -2.40
N THR A 113 -1.87 2.27 -2.44
CA THR A 113 -2.52 1.36 -1.47
C THR A 113 -2.03 -0.08 -1.58
N ASN A 114 -1.89 -0.64 -2.78
CA ASN A 114 -1.37 -2.01 -2.92
C ASN A 114 0.10 -2.12 -2.49
N LEU A 115 0.91 -1.10 -2.78
CA LEU A 115 2.31 -1.08 -2.34
C LEU A 115 2.38 -0.98 -0.81
N LEU A 116 1.64 -0.05 -0.19
CA LEU A 116 1.60 0.12 1.26
C LEU A 116 1.13 -1.16 1.97
N VAL A 117 0.06 -1.80 1.50
CA VAL A 117 -0.44 -3.03 2.12
C VAL A 117 0.59 -4.15 2.04
N SER A 118 1.29 -4.28 0.90
CA SER A 118 2.35 -5.30 0.77
C SER A 118 3.55 -5.03 1.67
N THR A 119 3.97 -3.77 1.81
CA THR A 119 5.08 -3.38 2.68
C THR A 119 4.70 -3.50 4.15
N ASP A 120 3.47 -3.17 4.53
CA ASP A 120 2.99 -3.27 5.90
C ASP A 120 2.90 -4.73 6.32
N LEU A 121 2.34 -5.61 5.48
CA LEU A 121 2.30 -7.04 5.76
C LEU A 121 3.71 -7.63 5.92
N GLN A 122 4.65 -7.24 5.05
CA GLN A 122 6.05 -7.66 5.18
C GLN A 122 6.68 -7.15 6.48
N THR A 123 6.40 -5.90 6.86
CA THR A 123 6.88 -5.30 8.11
C THR A 123 6.30 -6.03 9.33
N TYR A 124 5.00 -6.34 9.33
CA TYR A 124 4.36 -7.11 10.40
C TYR A 124 4.92 -8.52 10.52
N LEU A 125 5.16 -9.21 9.40
CA LEU A 125 5.78 -10.54 9.40
C LEU A 125 7.19 -10.48 10.00
N GLN A 126 7.99 -9.49 9.61
CA GLN A 126 9.34 -9.29 10.18
C GLN A 126 9.29 -8.93 11.66
N ALA A 127 8.37 -8.07 12.08
CA ALA A 127 8.21 -7.67 13.47
C ALA A 127 7.77 -8.87 14.34
N LEU A 128 6.82 -9.67 13.86
CA LEU A 128 6.38 -10.90 14.52
C LEU A 128 7.53 -11.90 14.65
N ASP A 129 8.29 -12.09 13.58
CA ASP A 129 9.46 -12.95 13.57
C ASP A 129 10.52 -12.52 14.61
N ASN A 130 10.83 -11.23 14.65
CA ASN A 130 11.76 -10.67 15.62
C ASN A 130 11.24 -10.84 17.06
N ALA A 131 9.93 -10.67 17.28
CA ALA A 131 9.32 -10.88 18.58
C ALA A 131 9.40 -12.35 19.02
N ILE A 132 9.15 -13.31 18.12
CA ILE A 132 9.30 -14.74 18.38
C ILE A 132 10.75 -15.08 18.72
N MET A 133 11.72 -14.58 17.95
CA MET A 133 13.15 -14.82 18.22
C MET A 133 13.57 -14.25 19.57
N LYS A 134 13.14 -13.03 19.89
CA LYS A 134 13.43 -12.38 21.18
C LYS A 134 12.81 -13.16 22.34
N TYR A 135 11.56 -13.59 22.20
CA TYR A 135 10.87 -14.39 23.21
C TYR A 135 11.57 -15.74 23.43
N HIS A 136 11.95 -16.42 22.35
CA HIS A 136 12.67 -17.68 22.42
C HIS A 136 14.03 -17.54 23.13
N SER A 137 14.85 -16.56 22.73
CA SER A 137 16.15 -16.29 23.39
C SER A 137 15.97 -15.98 24.88
N MET A 138 15.02 -15.10 25.21
CA MET A 138 14.73 -14.73 26.59
C MET A 138 14.31 -15.95 27.43
N LYS A 139 13.46 -16.83 26.89
CA LYS A 139 13.04 -18.05 27.57
C LYS A 139 14.18 -19.05 27.71
N MET A 140 15.06 -19.14 26.71
CA MET A 140 16.23 -20.03 26.76
C MET A 140 17.22 -19.61 27.86
N ASP A 141 17.44 -18.30 28.00
CA ASP A 141 18.28 -17.74 29.06
C ASP A 141 17.68 -17.97 30.45
N GLU A 142 16.35 -17.83 30.58
CA GLU A 142 15.63 -18.11 31.82
C GLU A 142 15.75 -19.59 32.22
N ILE A 143 15.54 -20.51 31.28
CA ILE A 143 15.69 -21.96 31.50
C ILE A 143 17.13 -22.29 31.92
N ASN A 144 18.12 -21.78 31.20
CA ASN A 144 19.53 -22.06 31.50
C ASN A 144 19.97 -21.49 32.84
N ARG A 145 19.43 -20.34 33.26
CA ARG A 145 19.69 -19.79 34.60
C ARG A 145 19.20 -20.74 35.70
N ILE A 146 17.93 -21.16 35.61
CA ILE A 146 17.34 -22.08 36.60
C ILE A 146 18.06 -23.43 36.57
N LEU A 147 18.37 -23.94 35.38
CA LEU A 147 19.07 -25.20 35.22
C LEU A 147 20.46 -25.18 35.86
N ARG A 148 21.22 -24.08 35.72
CA ARG A 148 22.51 -23.92 36.40
C ARG A 148 22.36 -23.92 37.92
N GLU A 149 21.39 -23.17 38.45
CA GLU A 149 21.12 -23.12 39.89
C GLU A 149 20.75 -24.50 40.44
N LEU A 150 19.84 -25.21 39.76
CA LEU A 150 19.44 -26.56 40.12
C LEU A 150 20.61 -27.56 40.03
N TRP A 151 21.46 -27.46 39.00
CA TRP A 151 22.63 -28.32 38.85
C TRP A 151 23.61 -28.14 40.01
N THR A 152 23.98 -26.90 40.33
CA THR A 152 24.93 -26.59 41.42
C THR A 152 24.42 -27.04 42.79
N GLN A 153 23.10 -27.02 43.01
CA GLN A 153 22.51 -27.50 44.27
C GLN A 153 22.43 -29.02 44.36
N THR A 154 22.29 -29.72 43.23
CA THR A 154 21.94 -31.15 43.22
C THR A 154 23.11 -32.07 42.88
N TYR A 155 23.98 -31.67 41.95
CA TYR A 155 25.08 -32.52 41.52
C TYR A 155 26.29 -32.40 42.45
N ARG A 156 26.74 -33.53 43.00
CA ARG A 156 27.90 -33.58 43.91
C ARG A 156 29.22 -33.95 43.23
N GLY A 157 29.17 -34.39 41.96
CA GLY A 157 30.37 -34.76 41.22
C GLY A 157 31.24 -33.57 40.85
N THR A 158 32.57 -33.77 40.85
CA THR A 158 33.55 -32.74 40.47
C THR A 158 33.94 -32.75 38.99
N ASP A 159 33.30 -33.59 38.19
CA ASP A 159 33.63 -33.83 36.78
C ASP A 159 32.88 -32.91 35.80
N ILE A 160 31.76 -32.34 36.21
CA ILE A 160 30.91 -31.44 35.42
C ILE A 160 30.58 -30.19 36.25
N ASP A 161 31.03 -29.04 35.77
CA ASP A 161 30.85 -27.75 36.44
C ASP A 161 29.41 -27.22 36.29
N GLY A 162 28.79 -27.48 35.14
CA GLY A 162 27.44 -27.02 34.83
C GLY A 162 26.91 -27.59 33.53
N ILE A 163 25.61 -27.47 33.33
CA ILE A 163 24.90 -27.90 32.12
C ILE A 163 24.09 -26.74 31.54
N GLU A 164 23.97 -26.71 30.22
CA GLU A 164 23.13 -25.76 29.50
C GLU A 164 22.48 -26.43 28.30
N ILE A 165 21.34 -25.90 27.90
CA ILE A 165 20.69 -26.25 26.64
C ILE A 165 21.04 -25.16 25.63
N LYS A 166 21.70 -25.54 24.53
CA LYS A 166 21.98 -24.67 23.39
C LYS A 166 20.93 -24.89 22.31
N CYS A 167 20.62 -23.81 21.60
CA CYS A 167 19.72 -23.82 20.48
C CYS A 167 20.41 -23.21 19.25
N ASP A 168 20.63 -24.03 18.23
CA ASP A 168 21.19 -23.60 16.95
C ASP A 168 20.05 -23.34 15.98
N VAL A 169 19.91 -22.08 15.54
CA VAL A 169 18.85 -21.65 14.62
C VAL A 169 19.37 -21.75 13.18
N THR A 170 18.67 -22.52 12.36
CA THR A 170 18.95 -22.64 10.93
C THR A 170 17.81 -22.04 10.11
N ASN A 171 18.13 -21.07 9.25
CA ASN A 171 17.16 -20.43 8.37
C ASN A 171 16.99 -21.29 7.11
N GLN A 172 15.84 -21.94 6.94
CA GLN A 172 15.50 -22.66 5.72
C GLN A 172 14.46 -21.88 4.91
N THR A 173 14.39 -22.15 3.61
CA THR A 173 13.47 -21.48 2.66
C THR A 173 11.99 -21.69 2.99
N ARG A 174 11.64 -22.69 3.82
CA ARG A 174 10.27 -23.03 4.25
C ARG A 174 9.96 -22.69 5.71
N GLY A 175 10.89 -22.05 6.44
CA GLY A 175 10.73 -21.74 7.85
C GLY A 175 12.02 -21.89 8.64
N ARG A 176 11.96 -21.58 9.94
CA ARG A 176 13.10 -21.74 10.85
C ARG A 176 13.12 -23.13 11.44
N SER A 177 14.30 -23.75 11.48
CA SER A 177 14.52 -25.00 12.19
C SER A 177 15.41 -24.74 13.41
N TYR A 178 14.91 -25.14 14.58
CA TYR A 178 15.59 -25.01 15.87
C TYR A 178 16.18 -26.37 16.26
N ASN A 179 17.51 -26.44 16.34
CA ASN A 179 18.22 -27.64 16.76
C ASN A 179 18.68 -27.47 18.21
N TYR A 180 18.22 -28.35 19.10
CA TYR A 180 18.56 -28.29 20.52
C TYR A 180 19.61 -29.34 20.86
N ARG A 181 20.60 -28.94 21.65
CA ARG A 181 21.60 -29.85 22.22
C ARG A 181 21.87 -29.50 23.67
N VAL A 182 22.06 -30.50 24.51
CA VAL A 182 22.44 -30.32 25.90
C VAL A 182 23.96 -30.42 26.00
N VAL A 183 24.58 -29.37 26.52
CA VAL A 183 26.02 -29.29 26.69
C VAL A 183 26.37 -29.27 28.17
N MET A 184 27.53 -29.83 28.49
CA MET A 184 28.15 -29.76 29.81
C MET A 184 29.45 -28.96 29.72
N TYR A 185 29.78 -28.27 30.81
CA TYR A 185 31.03 -27.54 30.97
C TYR A 185 31.97 -28.32 31.88
N LYS A 186 33.20 -28.52 31.40
CA LYS A 186 34.28 -29.14 32.17
C LYS A 186 35.55 -28.32 32.03
N LYS A 187 36.01 -27.67 33.11
CA LYS A 187 37.19 -26.79 33.12
C LYS A 187 37.15 -25.77 31.97
N ALA A 188 36.00 -25.11 31.80
CA ALA A 188 35.70 -24.15 30.74
C ALA A 188 35.62 -24.71 29.30
N SER A 189 35.70 -26.03 29.10
CA SER A 189 35.42 -26.66 27.80
C SER A 189 33.94 -27.02 27.65
N GLU A 190 33.33 -26.64 26.54
CA GLU A 190 31.96 -27.04 26.17
C GLU A 190 31.97 -28.41 25.48
N LEU A 191 31.20 -29.36 26.02
CA LEU A 191 31.08 -30.71 25.47
C LEU A 191 29.61 -31.10 25.33
N ASP A 192 29.24 -31.69 24.21
CA ASP A 192 27.89 -32.26 24.04
C ASP A 192 27.75 -33.50 24.93
N MET A 193 26.69 -33.52 25.75
CA MET A 193 26.39 -34.61 26.67
C MET A 193 25.98 -35.89 25.94
N ARG A 194 25.44 -35.80 24.71
CA ARG A 194 24.96 -36.96 23.98
C ARG A 194 26.10 -37.97 23.75
N GLY A 195 25.92 -39.16 24.30
CA GLY A 195 26.90 -40.25 24.20
C GLY A 195 28.13 -40.09 25.10
N ARG A 196 28.18 -39.08 25.97
CA ARG A 196 29.34 -38.78 26.84
C ARG A 196 29.04 -38.76 28.34
N CYS A 197 27.77 -38.84 28.73
CA CYS A 197 27.33 -38.87 30.12
C CYS A 197 26.96 -40.28 30.62
N SER A 198 27.15 -40.50 31.93
CA SER A 198 26.76 -41.73 32.63
C SER A 198 25.23 -41.89 32.70
N ALA A 199 24.75 -43.09 33.06
CA ALA A 199 23.32 -43.33 33.23
C ALA A 199 22.70 -42.40 34.29
N GLY A 200 23.34 -42.28 35.47
CA GLY A 200 22.88 -41.39 36.53
C GLY A 200 22.88 -39.92 36.14
N GLN A 201 23.93 -39.45 35.43
CA GLN A 201 23.98 -38.08 34.91
C GLN A 201 22.84 -37.79 33.94
N LYS A 202 22.46 -38.75 33.08
CA LYS A 202 21.32 -38.60 32.17
C LYS A 202 20.00 -38.46 32.91
N VAL A 203 19.78 -39.31 33.92
CA VAL A 203 18.54 -39.29 34.73
C VAL A 203 18.44 -37.97 35.47
N LEU A 204 19.51 -37.56 36.18
CA LEU A 204 19.55 -36.30 36.91
C LEU A 204 19.32 -35.11 35.97
N THR A 205 20.07 -35.02 34.87
CA THR A 205 19.93 -33.95 33.88
C THR A 205 18.50 -33.87 33.34
N SER A 206 17.89 -35.02 33.02
CA SER A 206 16.51 -35.06 32.52
C SER A 206 15.49 -34.55 33.54
N ILE A 207 15.66 -34.88 34.82
CA ILE A 207 14.79 -34.39 35.90
C ILE A 207 14.95 -32.87 36.06
N LEU A 208 16.18 -32.37 36.12
CA LEU A 208 16.45 -30.94 36.31
C LEU A 208 15.95 -30.10 35.12
N ILE A 209 16.11 -30.58 33.89
CA ILE A 209 15.54 -29.92 32.70
C ILE A 209 14.01 -29.86 32.79
N ARG A 210 13.35 -30.95 33.19
CA ARG A 210 11.88 -30.96 33.36
C ARG A 210 11.44 -29.97 34.44
N LEU A 211 12.16 -29.88 35.55
CA LEU A 211 11.90 -28.91 36.61
C LEU A 211 12.06 -27.47 36.11
N ALA A 212 13.16 -27.17 35.40
CA ALA A 212 13.41 -25.84 34.83
C ALA A 212 12.34 -25.45 33.79
N LEU A 213 11.92 -26.37 32.93
CA LEU A 213 10.84 -26.13 31.97
C LEU A 213 9.50 -25.88 32.67
N ALA A 214 9.17 -26.67 33.69
CA ALA A 214 7.97 -26.48 34.49
C ALA A 214 7.98 -25.13 35.24
N GLU A 215 9.15 -24.62 35.62
CA GLU A 215 9.30 -23.28 36.18
C GLU A 215 9.08 -22.17 35.16
N CYS A 216 9.72 -22.24 34.00
CA CYS A 216 9.64 -21.18 32.99
C CYS A 216 8.28 -21.08 32.29
N PHE A 217 7.61 -22.22 32.10
CA PHE A 217 6.37 -22.31 31.32
C PHE A 217 5.12 -22.66 32.16
N GLY A 218 5.30 -23.21 33.36
CA GLY A 218 4.20 -23.71 34.21
C GLY A 218 3.56 -22.68 35.14
N LEU A 219 3.64 -21.37 34.85
CA LEU A 219 3.14 -20.30 35.74
C LEU A 219 1.68 -20.51 36.21
N ASN A 220 0.83 -21.14 35.38
CA ASN A 220 -0.58 -21.40 35.69
C ASN A 220 -0.90 -22.89 35.95
N CYS A 221 0.07 -23.79 35.81
CA CYS A 221 -0.09 -25.23 36.03
C CYS A 221 1.21 -25.78 36.62
N GLY A 222 1.36 -25.66 37.94
CA GLY A 222 2.56 -26.11 38.66
C GLY A 222 2.53 -27.59 38.99
N MET A 223 1.99 -28.45 38.13
CA MET A 223 1.97 -29.90 38.37
C MET A 223 3.18 -30.59 37.75
N ILE A 224 3.89 -31.39 38.53
CA ILE A 224 4.96 -32.26 38.05
C ILE A 224 4.85 -33.65 38.67
N ALA A 225 5.04 -34.67 37.85
CA ALA A 225 5.09 -36.07 38.28
C ALA A 225 6.47 -36.65 38.00
N LEU A 226 7.08 -37.25 39.02
CA LEU A 226 8.38 -37.92 38.97
C LEU A 226 8.17 -39.39 39.29
N ASP A 227 8.32 -40.23 38.27
CA ASP A 227 8.26 -41.68 38.41
C ASP A 227 9.67 -42.26 38.55
N GLU A 228 9.93 -42.91 39.68
CA GLU A 228 11.21 -43.47 40.10
C GLU A 228 12.43 -42.56 39.84
N PRO A 229 12.46 -41.35 40.43
CA PRO A 229 13.48 -40.35 40.15
C PRO A 229 14.90 -40.76 40.56
N THR A 230 15.05 -41.77 41.42
CA THR A 230 16.34 -42.30 41.89
C THR A 230 16.92 -43.41 41.01
N THR A 231 16.25 -43.78 39.92
CA THR A 231 16.71 -44.83 39.01
C THR A 231 18.14 -44.55 38.51
N ASN A 232 19.07 -45.48 38.71
CA ASN A 232 20.49 -45.35 38.34
C ASN A 232 21.24 -44.18 39.00
N LEU A 233 20.73 -43.61 40.09
CA LEU A 233 21.47 -42.67 40.93
C LEU A 233 22.18 -43.43 42.05
N ASP A 234 23.36 -42.94 42.43
CA ASP A 234 24.01 -43.36 43.67
C ASP A 234 23.33 -42.68 44.87
N VAL A 235 23.68 -43.13 46.07
CA VAL A 235 23.09 -42.65 47.32
C VAL A 235 23.27 -41.13 47.47
N GLU A 236 24.48 -40.62 47.19
CA GLU A 236 24.79 -39.19 47.35
C GLU A 236 23.99 -38.29 46.40
N ASN A 237 23.83 -38.67 45.13
CA ASN A 237 23.02 -37.90 44.17
C ASN A 237 21.52 -38.06 44.44
N ALA A 238 21.07 -39.23 44.92
CA ALA A 238 19.68 -39.42 45.34
C ALA A 238 19.32 -38.52 46.55
N GLU A 239 20.19 -38.46 47.56
CA GLU A 239 20.03 -37.57 48.71
C GLU A 239 20.08 -36.09 48.30
N SER A 240 20.99 -35.73 47.40
CA SER A 240 21.07 -34.35 46.91
C SER A 240 19.84 -33.97 46.08
N LEU A 241 19.28 -34.90 45.30
CA LEU A 241 18.02 -34.70 44.59
C LEU A 241 16.84 -34.52 45.55
N ALA A 242 16.76 -35.31 46.62
CA ALA A 242 15.74 -35.16 47.65
C ALA A 242 15.81 -33.77 48.32
N ASN A 243 17.01 -33.29 48.62
CA ASN A 243 17.24 -31.95 49.17
C ASN A 243 16.83 -30.85 48.17
N ALA A 244 17.19 -30.99 46.90
CA ALA A 244 16.81 -30.03 45.85
C ALA A 244 15.28 -29.97 45.69
N LEU A 245 14.60 -31.12 45.66
CA LEU A 245 13.13 -31.18 45.63
C LEU A 245 12.51 -30.53 46.87
N SER A 246 13.07 -30.76 48.06
CA SER A 246 12.61 -30.13 49.30
C SER A 246 12.70 -28.61 49.22
N ASN A 247 13.80 -28.06 48.69
CA ASN A 247 13.96 -26.62 48.49
C ASN A 247 12.93 -26.06 47.49
N ILE A 248 12.66 -26.78 46.40
CA ILE A 248 11.64 -26.38 45.41
C ILE A 248 10.24 -26.38 46.04
N ILE A 249 9.90 -27.42 46.81
CA ILE A 249 8.63 -27.50 47.54
C ILE A 249 8.52 -26.33 48.50
N GLU A 250 9.57 -26.02 49.27
CA GLU A 250 9.57 -24.91 50.24
C GLU A 250 9.42 -23.55 49.56
N PHE A 251 10.15 -23.29 48.48
CA PHE A 251 10.06 -22.07 47.70
C PHE A 251 8.65 -21.86 47.12
N ARG A 252 8.05 -22.95 46.60
CA ARG A 252 6.72 -22.92 45.99
C ARG A 252 5.57 -23.15 46.95
N LYS A 253 5.81 -23.48 48.22
CA LYS A 253 4.77 -23.65 49.25
C LYS A 253 3.90 -22.40 49.41
N SER A 254 4.49 -21.22 49.14
CA SER A 254 3.78 -19.93 49.15
C SER A 254 2.85 -19.72 47.94
N GLN A 255 3.09 -20.44 46.84
CA GLN A 255 2.31 -20.33 45.62
C GLN A 255 1.14 -21.34 45.64
N LYS A 256 -0.07 -20.88 45.33
CA LYS A 256 -1.30 -21.69 45.47
C LYS A 256 -1.41 -22.86 44.46
N ASN A 257 -0.59 -22.90 43.41
CA ASN A 257 -0.81 -23.75 42.24
C ASN A 257 0.31 -24.77 41.98
N PHE A 258 1.08 -25.18 43.00
CA PHE A 258 2.13 -26.19 42.86
C PHE A 258 1.68 -27.56 43.40
N GLN A 259 1.85 -28.60 42.58
CA GLN A 259 1.57 -29.99 42.92
C GLN A 259 2.73 -30.88 42.43
N LEU A 260 3.38 -31.58 43.35
CA LEU A 260 4.43 -32.55 43.03
C LEU A 260 3.94 -33.96 43.39
N ILE A 261 3.99 -34.86 42.42
CA ILE A 261 3.70 -36.28 42.61
C ILE A 261 5.02 -37.03 42.46
N VAL A 262 5.39 -37.81 43.47
CA VAL A 262 6.57 -38.66 43.46
C VAL A 262 6.12 -40.10 43.60
N ILE A 263 6.55 -40.96 42.68
CA ILE A 263 6.35 -42.40 42.73
C ILE A 263 7.72 -43.01 42.96
N THR A 264 7.90 -43.72 44.06
CA THR A 264 9.15 -44.43 44.33
C THR A 264 8.98 -45.62 45.26
N HIS A 265 9.88 -46.58 45.13
CA HIS A 265 10.12 -47.65 46.10
C HIS A 265 11.35 -47.40 46.99
N ASP A 266 12.04 -46.28 46.82
CA ASP A 266 13.22 -45.92 47.62
C ASP A 266 12.82 -45.22 48.93
N GLU A 267 12.77 -46.00 50.01
CA GLU A 267 12.43 -45.50 51.35
C GLU A 267 13.44 -44.47 51.87
N LYS A 268 14.72 -44.59 51.51
CA LYS A 268 15.75 -43.63 51.93
C LYS A 268 15.49 -42.29 51.27
N PHE A 269 15.17 -42.26 49.98
CA PHE A 269 14.83 -41.04 49.27
C PHE A 269 13.61 -40.33 49.88
N LEU A 270 12.58 -41.09 50.25
CA LEU A 270 11.38 -40.54 50.91
C LEU A 270 11.69 -39.91 52.27
N ASN A 271 12.57 -40.55 53.05
CA ASN A 271 13.04 -40.00 54.32
C ASN A 271 13.81 -38.67 54.12
N HIS A 272 14.63 -38.56 53.07
CA HIS A 272 15.39 -37.35 52.76
C HIS A 272 14.53 -36.19 52.21
N ILE A 273 13.41 -36.48 51.54
CA ILE A 273 12.44 -35.44 51.13
C ILE A 273 11.78 -34.76 52.34
N ASN A 274 12.02 -35.24 53.57
CA ASN A 274 11.45 -34.69 54.80
C ASN A 274 9.91 -34.59 54.69
N GLY A 275 9.29 -35.67 54.21
CA GLY A 275 7.85 -35.74 53.94
C GLY A 275 6.98 -35.21 55.08
N GLY A 276 7.39 -35.44 56.34
CA GLY A 276 6.67 -34.96 57.53
C GLY A 276 6.52 -33.44 57.67
N ARG A 277 7.30 -32.62 56.93
CA ARG A 277 7.15 -31.15 56.92
C ARG A 277 6.10 -30.65 55.92
N PHE A 278 5.78 -31.47 54.91
CA PHE A 278 5.00 -31.05 53.75
C PHE A 278 3.80 -31.95 53.44
N VAL A 279 3.77 -33.18 53.95
CA VAL A 279 2.84 -34.24 53.58
C VAL A 279 2.33 -34.94 54.84
N ASP A 280 1.02 -34.99 55.02
CA ASP A 280 0.39 -35.69 56.15
C ASP A 280 0.22 -37.20 55.87
N ASN A 281 -0.13 -37.55 54.63
CA ASN A 281 -0.42 -38.91 54.19
C ASN A 281 0.27 -39.23 52.85
N PHE A 282 0.68 -40.48 52.67
CA PHE A 282 1.14 -41.02 51.39
C PHE A 282 0.21 -42.14 50.90
N TYR A 283 0.33 -42.49 49.62
CA TYR A 283 -0.42 -43.59 49.02
C TYR A 283 0.51 -44.76 48.76
N ARG A 284 0.21 -45.91 49.38
CA ARG A 284 0.91 -47.17 49.16
C ARG A 284 0.10 -48.02 48.19
N ILE A 285 0.75 -48.46 47.11
CA ILE A 285 0.16 -49.33 46.10
C ILE A 285 0.64 -50.75 46.37
N GLU A 286 -0.28 -51.68 46.59
CA GLU A 286 0.01 -53.10 46.85
C GLU A 286 -0.83 -54.00 45.94
N ARG A 287 -0.51 -55.30 45.91
CA ARG A 287 -1.38 -56.30 45.27
C ARG A 287 -2.16 -57.08 46.33
N ASP A 288 -3.44 -57.30 46.08
CA ASP A 288 -4.25 -58.20 46.91
C ASP A 288 -3.96 -59.69 46.59
N GLU A 289 -4.62 -60.59 47.31
CA GLU A 289 -4.52 -62.04 47.11
C GLU A 289 -4.91 -62.49 45.69
N ASN A 290 -5.72 -61.69 45.00
CA ASN A 290 -6.20 -61.93 43.63
C ASN A 290 -5.34 -61.23 42.57
N GLN A 291 -4.18 -60.64 42.94
CA GLN A 291 -3.28 -59.89 42.05
C GLN A 291 -3.87 -58.57 41.49
N HIS A 292 -4.94 -58.04 42.08
CA HIS A 292 -5.44 -56.70 41.77
C HIS A 292 -4.66 -55.63 42.52
N SER A 293 -4.45 -54.49 41.87
CA SER A 293 -3.79 -53.34 42.50
C SER A 293 -4.74 -52.64 43.46
N ILE A 294 -4.33 -52.50 44.72
CA ILE A 294 -5.06 -51.80 45.78
C ILE A 294 -4.26 -50.58 46.23
N ILE A 295 -4.95 -49.47 46.49
CA ILE A 295 -4.34 -48.22 46.94
C ILE A 295 -4.77 -47.97 48.39
N LYS A 296 -3.80 -47.88 49.29
CA LYS A 296 -4.03 -47.56 50.71
C LYS A 296 -3.44 -46.19 51.03
N SER A 297 -4.24 -45.33 51.67
CA SER A 297 -3.74 -44.07 52.23
C SER A 297 -3.22 -44.33 53.64
N LEU A 298 -1.94 -44.02 53.87
CA LEU A 298 -1.27 -44.22 55.15
C LEU A 298 -0.68 -42.89 55.64
N PRO A 299 -0.70 -42.62 56.95
CA PRO A 299 -0.11 -41.41 57.48
C PRO A 299 1.43 -41.47 57.48
N ILE A 300 2.08 -40.33 57.24
CA ILE A 300 3.51 -40.23 56.96
C ILE A 300 4.40 -40.71 58.13
N HIS A 301 3.92 -40.60 59.37
CA HIS A 301 4.68 -41.02 60.56
C HIS A 301 4.96 -42.53 60.59
N VAL A 302 4.18 -43.34 59.86
CA VAL A 302 4.39 -44.78 59.74
C VAL A 302 5.68 -45.09 58.95
N MET A 303 6.14 -44.19 58.07
CA MET A 303 7.42 -44.35 57.37
C MET A 303 8.65 -44.00 58.22
N GLN A 304 8.47 -43.19 59.28
CA GLN A 304 9.59 -42.72 60.12
C GLN A 304 9.84 -43.63 61.34
N GLY A 305 9.05 -44.70 61.50
CA GLY A 305 9.06 -45.57 62.65
C GLY A 305 9.25 -47.04 62.29
N GLU A 306 10.39 -47.38 61.70
CA GLU A 306 11.08 -48.68 61.83
C GLU A 306 12.60 -48.46 61.86
#